data_AF-A0AAN8VPG7-F1
#
_entry.id   AF-A0AAN8VPG7-F1
#
_cell.length_a   1.000
_cell.length_b   1.000
_cell.length_c   1.000
_cell.angle_alpha   90.00
_cell.angle_beta   90.00
_cell.angle_gamma   90.00
#
_symmetry.space_group_name_H-M   'P 1'
#
loop_
_entity.id
_entity.type
_entity.pdbx_description
1 polymer ?
#
loop_
_entity_poly.entity_id
_entity_poly.type
_entity_poly.pdbx_seq_one_letter_code
_entity_poly.pdbx_strand_id
1 'polypeptide(L)'
;MSISPELLKAIESSRIAIVVFSKDYASSKWCLEELAKIIDCINGYSKGPRTVFPVFYHVDPSDVQKLQGCYGEAMERHERELPVQEMEKVRRWRSALSRAASLSGWDVKRDNGGDRESIFLDIACFFHGEDEDGEN
;
A
#
# COMPACT_ATOMS: atom_id res chain seq x y z
N MET A 1 -11.49 1.68 15.51
CA MET A 1 -10.76 0.39 15.53
C MET A 1 -9.28 0.70 15.42
N SER A 2 -8.46 0.17 16.33
CA SER A 2 -7.02 0.42 16.45
C SER A 2 -6.22 -0.77 15.93
N ILE A 3 -5.09 -0.51 15.26
CA ILE A 3 -4.16 -1.54 14.78
C ILE A 3 -3.71 -2.43 15.96
N SER A 4 -3.64 -3.74 15.78
CA SER A 4 -3.23 -4.64 16.86
C SER A 4 -1.76 -4.39 17.22
N PRO A 5 -1.37 -4.50 18.50
CA PRO A 5 0.01 -4.33 18.92
C PRO A 5 0.99 -5.25 18.20
N GLU A 6 0.58 -6.48 17.90
CA GLU A 6 1.40 -7.48 17.19
C GLU A 6 1.71 -7.03 15.76
N LEU A 7 0.73 -6.46 15.07
CA LEU A 7 0.86 -5.99 13.70
C LEU A 7 1.67 -4.69 13.63
N LEU A 8 1.48 -3.79 14.59
CA LEU A 8 2.33 -2.61 14.74
C LEU A 8 3.80 -3.01 14.92
N LYS A 9 4.06 -3.99 15.79
CA LYS A 9 5.43 -4.49 16.01
C LYS A 9 6.02 -5.13 14.76
N ALA A 10 5.23 -5.90 14.02
CA ALA A 10 5.65 -6.46 12.74
C ALA A 10 6.06 -5.36 11.76
N ILE A 11 5.20 -4.35 11.56
CA ILE A 11 5.48 -3.19 10.70
C ILE A 11 6.76 -2.47 11.15
N GLU A 12 6.91 -2.21 12.45
CA GLU A 12 8.08 -1.50 12.99
C GLU A 12 9.39 -2.28 12.84
N SER A 13 9.32 -3.61 12.77
CA SER A 13 10.48 -4.50 12.58
C SER A 13 10.81 -4.82 11.13
N SER A 14 9.86 -4.61 10.21
CA SER A 14 10.03 -4.87 8.78
C SER A 14 10.94 -3.85 8.13
N ARG A 15 11.80 -4.31 7.22
CA ARG A 15 12.62 -3.43 6.36
C ARG A 15 11.89 -2.99 5.10
N ILE A 16 10.99 -3.86 4.62
CA ILE A 16 10.28 -3.74 3.35
C ILE A 16 8.79 -3.99 3.61
N ALA A 17 7.91 -3.25 2.93
CA ALA A 17 6.48 -3.55 2.90
C ALA A 17 5.98 -3.66 1.46
N ILE A 18 5.17 -4.69 1.21
CA ILE A 18 4.47 -4.89 -0.06
C ILE A 18 3.01 -4.53 0.17
N VAL A 19 2.50 -3.55 -0.59
CA VAL A 19 1.12 -3.06 -0.46
C VAL A 19 0.32 -3.54 -1.66
N VAL A 20 -0.62 -4.46 -1.43
CA VAL A 20 -1.46 -5.02 -2.50
C VAL A 20 -2.76 -4.22 -2.63
N PHE A 21 -2.77 -3.30 -3.58
CA PHE A 21 -3.94 -2.53 -3.95
C PHE A 21 -4.93 -3.40 -4.73
N SER A 22 -6.16 -3.48 -4.25
CA SER A 22 -7.26 -4.20 -4.87
C SER A 22 -8.53 -3.34 -4.82
N LYS A 23 -9.54 -3.71 -5.61
CA LYS A 23 -10.79 -2.95 -5.75
C LYS A 23 -11.43 -2.53 -4.40
N ASP A 24 -11.33 -3.37 -3.38
CA ASP A 24 -11.96 -3.12 -2.08
C ASP A 24 -11.00 -2.58 -1.01
N TYR A 25 -9.72 -2.38 -1.35
CA TYR A 25 -8.69 -1.95 -0.41
C TYR A 25 -9.10 -0.65 0.31
N ALA A 26 -9.54 0.36 -0.44
CA ALA A 26 -9.92 1.66 0.10
C ALA A 26 -11.23 1.65 0.88
N SER A 27 -12.05 0.59 0.78
CA SER A 27 -13.25 0.45 1.60
C SER A 27 -12.92 0.07 3.05
N SER A 28 -11.76 -0.53 3.29
CA SER A 28 -11.32 -0.96 4.63
C SER A 28 -10.58 0.17 5.35
N LYS A 29 -11.21 0.73 6.41
CA LYS A 29 -10.54 1.71 7.29
C LYS A 29 -9.23 1.17 7.86
N TRP A 30 -9.15 -0.13 8.12
CA TRP A 30 -7.95 -0.78 8.62
C TRP A 30 -6.79 -0.70 7.62
N CYS A 31 -7.03 -1.10 6.37
CA CYS A 31 -6.01 -1.07 5.32
C CYS A 31 -5.50 0.35 5.05
N LEU A 32 -6.36 1.35 5.22
CA LEU A 32 -6.00 2.76 5.09
C LEU A 32 -5.14 3.26 6.26
N GLU A 33 -5.45 2.85 7.49
CA GLU A 33 -4.64 3.19 8.67
C GLU A 33 -3.26 2.50 8.62
N GLU A 34 -3.20 1.25 8.18
CA GLU A 34 -1.93 0.54 7.94
C GLU A 34 -1.08 1.25 6.89
N LEU A 35 -1.67 1.60 5.75
CA LEU A 35 -0.96 2.33 4.69
C LEU A 35 -0.44 3.68 5.18
N ALA A 36 -1.27 4.41 5.93
CA ALA A 36 -0.89 5.70 6.50
C ALA A 36 0.25 5.56 7.52
N LYS A 37 0.33 4.44 8.25
CA LYS A 37 1.45 4.15 9.13
C LYS A 37 2.72 3.79 8.36
N ILE A 38 2.60 2.97 7.32
CA ILE A 38 3.73 2.61 6.44
C ILE A 38 4.34 3.87 5.81
N ILE A 39 3.52 4.79 5.31
CA ILE A 39 4.01 6.03 4.70
C ILE A 39 4.70 6.94 5.73
N ASP A 40 4.24 6.97 6.98
CA ASP A 40 4.96 7.64 8.07
C ASP A 40 6.35 7.05 8.32
N CYS A 41 6.51 5.72 8.21
CA CYS A 41 7.80 5.03 8.36
C CYS A 41 8.79 5.49 7.29
N ILE A 42 8.37 5.53 6.02
CA ILE A 42 9.23 5.97 4.91
C ILE A 42 9.65 7.44 5.06
N ASN A 43 8.79 8.29 5.63
CA ASN A 43 9.10 9.70 5.91
C ASN A 43 10.03 9.91 7.11
N GLY A 44 10.37 8.85 7.84
CA GLY A 44 11.13 8.96 9.08
C GLY A 44 10.33 9.51 10.26
N TYR A 45 8.99 9.63 10.14
CA TYR A 45 8.13 10.02 11.26
C TYR A 45 7.92 8.86 12.25
N SER A 46 8.20 7.61 11.86
CA SER A 46 8.22 6.47 12.77
C SER A 46 9.16 5.34 12.34
N LYS A 47 9.39 4.37 13.23
CA LYS A 47 10.15 3.14 12.92
C LYS A 47 9.33 2.23 12.01
N GLY A 48 9.99 1.44 11.17
CA GLY A 48 9.36 0.49 10.24
C GLY A 48 10.02 0.51 8.86
N PRO A 49 9.29 0.06 7.82
CA PRO A 49 9.86 -0.17 6.50
C PRO A 49 10.40 1.12 5.89
N ARG A 50 11.53 1.00 5.21
CA ARG A 50 12.17 2.10 4.46
C ARG A 50 11.94 1.99 2.96
N THR A 51 11.56 0.79 2.52
CA THR A 51 11.24 0.51 1.14
C THR A 51 9.81 -0.02 1.06
N VAL A 52 9.05 0.47 0.08
CA VAL A 52 7.68 0.03 -0.17
C VAL A 52 7.48 -0.26 -1.63
N PHE A 53 6.89 -1.42 -1.92
CA PHE A 53 6.52 -1.80 -3.27
C PHE A 53 5.00 -1.95 -3.38
N PRO A 54 4.32 -1.09 -4.15
CA PRO A 54 2.92 -1.28 -4.47
C PRO A 54 2.73 -2.42 -5.49
N VAL A 55 1.70 -3.22 -5.29
CA VAL A 55 1.20 -4.21 -6.26
C VAL A 55 -0.24 -3.84 -6.58
N PHE A 56 -0.52 -3.56 -7.85
CA PHE A 56 -1.84 -3.17 -8.33
C PHE A 56 -2.57 -4.41 -8.85
N TYR A 57 -3.36 -5.05 -7.99
CA TYR A 57 -4.09 -6.27 -8.29
C TYR A 57 -5.47 -5.99 -8.89
N HIS A 58 -5.57 -6.12 -10.21
CA HIS A 58 -6.80 -5.88 -10.98
C HIS A 58 -7.38 -4.46 -10.80
N VAL A 59 -6.52 -3.47 -10.57
CA VAL A 59 -6.87 -2.05 -10.47
C VAL A 59 -5.88 -1.23 -11.29
N ASP A 60 -6.34 -0.14 -11.89
CA ASP A 60 -5.43 0.78 -12.59
C ASP A 60 -4.61 1.56 -11.55
N PRO A 61 -3.26 1.60 -11.65
CA PRO A 61 -2.44 2.42 -10.78
C PRO A 61 -2.88 3.90 -10.72
N SER A 62 -3.38 4.44 -11.83
CA SER A 62 -3.91 5.80 -11.95
C SER A 62 -5.14 6.02 -11.08
N ASP A 63 -6.03 5.01 -10.98
CA ASP A 63 -7.23 5.09 -10.13
C ASP A 63 -6.84 5.20 -8.66
N VAL A 64 -5.81 4.47 -8.23
CA VAL A 64 -5.28 4.57 -6.87
C VAL A 64 -4.60 5.92 -6.64
N GLN A 65 -3.72 6.33 -7.56
CA GLN A 65 -2.89 7.53 -7.43
C GLN A 65 -3.73 8.82 -7.42
N LYS A 66 -4.72 8.91 -8.32
CA LYS A 66 -5.59 10.06 -8.51
C LYS A 66 -6.90 9.95 -7.73
N LEU A 67 -7.10 8.85 -7.00
CA LEU A 67 -8.31 8.55 -6.23
C LEU A 67 -9.57 8.61 -7.11
N GLN A 68 -9.53 7.89 -8.23
CA GLN A 68 -10.62 7.76 -9.18
C GLN A 68 -11.31 6.40 -9.03
N GLY A 69 -12.44 6.22 -9.71
CA GLY A 69 -13.24 5.00 -9.65
C GLY A 69 -13.57 4.58 -8.21
N CYS A 70 -13.37 3.30 -7.91
CA CYS A 70 -13.68 2.71 -6.60
C CYS A 70 -12.92 3.35 -5.43
N TYR A 71 -11.72 3.89 -5.66
CA TYR A 71 -10.93 4.55 -4.61
C TYR A 71 -11.52 5.91 -4.24
N GLY A 72 -11.94 6.69 -5.24
CA GLY A 72 -12.63 7.97 -5.02
C GLY A 72 -13.96 7.78 -4.28
N GLU A 73 -14.79 6.85 -4.77
CA GLU A 73 -16.08 6.49 -4.15
C GLU A 73 -15.91 6.07 -2.68
N ALA A 74 -14.89 5.27 -2.37
CA ALA A 74 -14.60 4.85 -1.01
C ALA A 74 -14.18 6.02 -0.11
N MET A 75 -13.35 6.97 -0.61
CA MET A 75 -12.97 8.15 0.16
C MET A 75 -14.16 9.06 0.47
N GLU A 76 -15.01 9.33 -0.52
CA GLU A 76 -16.24 10.11 -0.31
C GLU A 76 -17.18 9.45 0.69
N ARG A 77 -17.28 8.11 0.64
CA ARG A 77 -18.05 7.34 1.61
C ARG A 77 -17.51 7.54 3.03
N HIS A 78 -16.19 7.44 3.23
CA HIS A 78 -15.59 7.66 4.55
C HIS A 78 -15.80 9.09 5.05
N GLU A 79 -15.76 10.11 4.18
CA GLU A 79 -16.08 11.50 4.58
C GLU A 79 -17.51 11.66 5.07
N ARG A 80 -18.48 10.96 4.46
CA ARG A 80 -19.87 11.02 4.90
C ARG A 80 -20.12 10.25 6.19
N GLU A 81 -19.41 9.15 6.40
CA GLU A 81 -19.63 8.24 7.53
C GLU A 81 -18.84 8.61 8.79
N LEU A 82 -17.71 9.31 8.66
CA LEU A 82 -16.87 9.67 9.79
C LEU A 82 -17.35 10.96 10.48
N PRO A 83 -17.17 11.08 11.81
CA PRO A 83 -17.39 12.35 12.49
C PRO A 83 -16.47 13.46 11.97
N VAL A 84 -16.90 14.71 12.08
CA VAL A 84 -16.12 15.89 11.63
C VAL A 84 -14.73 15.93 12.26
N GLN A 85 -14.59 15.47 13.51
CA GLN A 85 -13.33 15.41 14.25
C GLN A 85 -12.33 14.40 13.65
N GLU A 86 -12.79 13.46 12.82
CA GLU A 86 -11.97 12.42 12.19
C GLU A 86 -11.68 12.71 10.71
N MET A 87 -12.11 13.85 10.16
CA MET A 87 -11.89 14.19 8.75
C MET A 87 -10.41 14.27 8.36
N GLU A 88 -9.54 14.58 9.32
CA GLU A 88 -8.09 14.59 9.09
C GLU A 88 -7.56 13.20 8.74
N LYS A 89 -8.21 12.12 9.22
CA LYS A 89 -7.86 10.75 8.81
C LYS A 89 -8.07 10.55 7.32
N VAL A 90 -9.19 11.02 6.77
CA VAL A 90 -9.47 10.85 5.35
C VAL A 90 -8.45 11.62 4.50
N ARG A 91 -8.08 12.84 4.90
CA ARG A 91 -7.00 13.60 4.24
C ARG A 91 -5.68 12.84 4.25
N ARG A 92 -5.33 12.27 5.40
CA ARG A 92 -4.13 11.45 5.57
C ARG A 92 -4.18 10.19 4.71
N TRP A 93 -5.31 9.50 4.64
CA TRP A 93 -5.50 8.32 3.80
C TRP A 93 -5.38 8.63 2.31
N ARG A 94 -5.97 9.74 1.86
CA ARG A 94 -5.82 10.22 0.48
C ARG A 94 -4.36 10.49 0.12
N SER A 95 -3.64 11.19 1.00
CA SER A 95 -2.22 11.44 0.81
C SER A 95 -1.42 10.13 0.76
N ALA A 96 -1.71 9.20 1.68
CA ALA A 96 -1.01 7.92 1.75
C ALA A 96 -1.22 7.06 0.49
N LEU A 97 -2.47 6.95 0.00
CA LEU A 97 -2.81 6.26 -1.24
C LEU A 97 -2.08 6.85 -2.44
N SER A 98 -2.19 8.18 -2.63
CA SER A 98 -1.56 8.87 -3.77
C SER A 98 -0.04 8.70 -3.77
N ARG A 99 0.58 8.81 -2.59
CA ARG A 99 2.03 8.67 -2.44
C ARG A 99 2.50 7.25 -2.66
N ALA A 100 1.85 6.27 -2.05
CA ALA A 100 2.21 4.86 -2.22
C ALA A 100 2.03 4.40 -3.67
N ALA A 101 0.97 4.84 -4.35
CA ALA A 101 0.74 4.54 -5.76
C ALA A 101 1.70 5.28 -6.72
N SER A 102 2.42 6.28 -6.24
CA SER A 102 3.47 6.96 -7.00
C SER A 102 4.85 6.30 -6.89
N LEU A 103 4.98 5.26 -6.06
CA LEU A 103 6.21 4.46 -5.95
C LEU A 103 6.30 3.43 -7.08
N SER A 104 7.52 3.04 -7.42
CA SER A 104 7.77 1.95 -8.39
C SER A 104 7.27 0.62 -7.83
N GLY A 105 6.49 -0.11 -8.64
CA GLY A 105 5.91 -1.39 -8.25
C GLY A 105 5.31 -2.12 -9.45
N TRP A 106 4.41 -3.05 -9.19
CA TRP A 106 3.94 -4.01 -10.19
C TRP A 106 2.45 -3.89 -10.49
N ASP A 107 2.09 -3.99 -11.76
CA ASP A 107 0.70 -3.99 -12.23
C ASP A 107 0.29 -5.42 -12.64
N VAL A 108 -0.63 -6.01 -11.88
CA VAL A 108 -1.17 -7.35 -12.12
C VAL A 108 -2.52 -7.21 -12.81
N LYS A 109 -2.48 -7.32 -14.14
CA LYS A 109 -3.68 -7.21 -14.98
C LYS A 109 -4.51 -8.48 -14.95
N ARG A 110 -5.81 -8.33 -15.19
CA ARG A 110 -6.72 -9.47 -15.42
C ARG A 110 -6.36 -10.06 -16.77
N ASP A 111 -5.54 -11.08 -16.74
CA ASP A 111 -5.09 -11.72 -17.95
C ASP A 111 -6.02 -12.89 -18.31
N ASN A 112 -6.42 -12.98 -19.58
CA ASN A 112 -7.33 -14.03 -20.06
C ASN A 112 -6.66 -15.42 -20.15
N GLY A 113 -5.44 -15.61 -19.62
CA GLY A 113 -4.85 -16.95 -19.49
C GLY A 113 -3.36 -17.08 -19.14
N GLY A 114 -2.56 -16.01 -18.98
CA GLY A 114 -1.09 -16.16 -18.90
C GLY A 114 -0.40 -15.82 -17.57
N ASP A 115 -0.79 -14.77 -16.86
CA ASP A 115 0.24 -14.01 -16.11
C ASP A 115 0.25 -14.15 -14.58
N ARG A 116 -0.36 -15.19 -14.00
CA ARG A 116 -0.43 -15.31 -12.52
C ARG A 116 0.89 -15.72 -11.86
N GLU A 117 1.76 -16.40 -12.61
CA GLU A 117 3.06 -16.88 -12.10
C GLU A 117 4.16 -15.81 -12.19
N SER A 118 4.01 -14.81 -13.08
CA SER A 118 5.04 -13.77 -13.33
C SER A 118 5.29 -12.91 -12.10
N ILE A 119 4.25 -12.44 -11.40
CA ILE A 119 4.45 -11.49 -10.30
C ILE A 119 5.20 -12.09 -9.11
N PHE A 120 4.93 -13.36 -8.77
CA PHE A 120 5.62 -14.02 -7.67
C PHE A 120 7.08 -14.28 -8.01
N LEU A 121 7.37 -14.64 -9.27
CA LEU A 121 8.73 -14.79 -9.77
C LEU A 121 9.45 -13.44 -9.85
N ASP A 122 8.79 -12.38 -10.29
CA ASP A 122 9.36 -11.03 -10.37
C ASP A 122 9.72 -10.49 -8.99
N ILE A 123 8.81 -10.65 -8.01
CA ILE A 123 9.06 -10.29 -6.61
C ILE A 123 10.18 -11.16 -6.02
N ALA A 124 10.19 -12.46 -6.29
CA ALA A 124 11.25 -13.34 -5.82
C ALA A 124 12.62 -12.97 -6.43
N CYS A 125 12.70 -12.74 -7.74
CA CYS A 125 13.92 -12.30 -8.42
C CYS A 125 14.41 -10.95 -7.88
N PHE A 126 13.51 -10.01 -7.60
CA PHE A 126 13.86 -8.73 -7.00
C PHE A 126 14.55 -8.93 -5.63
N PHE A 127 14.06 -9.84 -4.78
CA PHE A 127 14.68 -10.10 -3.49
C PHE A 127 15.90 -11.04 -3.54
N HIS A 128 16.00 -11.92 -4.54
CA HIS A 128 17.16 -12.80 -4.72
C HIS A 128 18.35 -12.12 -5.38
N GLY A 129 18.14 -11.01 -6.10
CA GLY A 129 19.20 -10.24 -6.74
C GLY A 129 20.02 -9.34 -5.79
N GLU A 130 19.66 -9.25 -4.50
CA GLU A 130 20.37 -8.42 -3.51
C GLU A 130 21.47 -9.20 -2.73
N ASP A 131 21.73 -10.48 -3.07
CA ASP A 131 22.72 -11.32 -2.38
C ASP A 131 24.13 -11.34 -3.04
N GLU A 132 24.35 -10.64 -4.16
CA GLU A 132 25.67 -10.59 -4.84
C GLU A 132 26.33 -9.21 -4.74
N ASP A 133 26.61 -8.70 -3.54
CA ASP A 133 27.62 -7.65 -3.34
C ASP A 133 28.13 -7.69 -1.89
N GLY A 134 29.11 -8.55 -1.60
CA GLY A 134 29.76 -8.53 -0.29
C GLY A 134 30.63 -9.71 0.12
N GLU A 135 31.48 -10.23 -0.76
CA GLU A 135 32.67 -10.97 -0.31
C GLU A 135 33.94 -10.32 -0.88
N ASN A 136 34.54 -9.42 -0.07
CA ASN A 136 35.98 -9.24 0.11
C ASN A 136 36.26 -8.21 1.21
#